data_AF-A0AAQ4DP86-F1
#
_entry.id   AF-A0AAQ4DP86-F1
#
_cell.length_a   1.000
_cell.length_b   1.000
_cell.length_c   1.000
_cell.angle_alpha   90.00
_cell.angle_beta   90.00
_cell.angle_gamma   90.00
#
_symmetry.space_group_name_H-M   'P 1'
#
loop_
_entity.id
_entity.type
_entity.pdbx_description
1 polymer ?
#
loop_
_entity_poly.entity_id
_entity_poly.type
_entity_poly.pdbx_seq_one_letter_code
_entity_poly.pdbx_strand_id
1 'polypeptide(L)'
;MSSGVCLAERPEERLGECAPSPKRIQVLSETGFGQAPEQIMVAPEEDLPEHERAYQSEAEATEDKDAEVKHENDDGVDWALVSRKRRLIERSLADGSTVGLKMAAVEEGGLVCDDYRRLVWPRIGGVNVYETSPRPSLAEIEQHAYYQQVVLDVKRSLKRFPPSIAEGQRIALQDRLVFMIMRVLMKNPELHYYQGYHDICVTILLVLGEEVGFLLVDRLSCSNLRRFMDKTMAQTADMLEHIYPLIGHESPELRDFLDRAQVGIMFCLSWVITWFGHVLADYDTVVRLFDLFLASHPWMPIYLSAAVVLHAREEILALDCDLAPVHSYLSRLVEGDLPFEQLIVQARQLIEDHPPSKLLAELAHTRGQRNEHVRPVASFRNRGMLWRCARYAGALVAASGTWKGALTVAATAVLIAVWYQAYRKNSQLAWL
;
A
#
# COMPACT_ATOMS: atom_id res chain seq x y z
N MET A 1 -33.28 -55.56 25.74
CA MET A 1 -32.87 -54.97 27.04
C MET A 1 -33.22 -53.48 26.94
N SER A 2 -34.45 -53.06 27.26
CA SER A 2 -34.96 -52.70 28.61
C SER A 2 -33.95 -51.81 29.35
N SER A 3 -34.18 -50.52 29.64
CA SER A 3 -35.25 -49.89 30.43
C SER A 3 -35.17 -48.36 30.22
N GLY A 4 -36.24 -47.58 29.94
CA GLY A 4 -37.22 -46.98 30.87
C GLY A 4 -36.81 -45.51 31.22
N VAL A 5 -37.34 -44.42 30.64
CA VAL A 5 -38.65 -43.71 30.74
C VAL A 5 -38.96 -43.08 32.11
N CYS A 6 -39.13 -41.74 32.13
CA CYS A 6 -40.23 -40.91 32.71
C CYS A 6 -39.79 -39.42 32.64
N LEU A 7 -40.34 -38.49 31.83
CA LEU A 7 -41.69 -37.88 31.68
C LEU A 7 -42.20 -37.08 32.89
N ALA A 8 -42.37 -35.76 32.70
CA ALA A 8 -43.57 -34.93 32.95
C ALA A 8 -43.15 -33.44 33.03
N GLU A 9 -43.84 -32.38 32.57
CA GLU A 9 -45.12 -32.16 31.87
C GLU A 9 -45.12 -30.67 31.41
N ARG A 10 -45.83 -30.37 30.31
CA ARG A 10 -46.22 -29.04 29.78
C ARG A 10 -47.69 -28.75 30.22
N PRO A 11 -48.26 -27.52 30.23
CA PRO A 11 -48.75 -26.82 29.00
C PRO A 11 -48.74 -25.27 29.04
N GLU A 12 -48.45 -24.58 27.93
CA GLU A 12 -49.38 -23.81 27.04
C GLU A 12 -50.38 -22.85 27.71
N GLU A 13 -50.31 -21.56 27.37
CA GLU A 13 -51.49 -20.80 26.90
C GLU A 13 -51.11 -19.52 26.11
N ARG A 14 -52.01 -19.19 25.17
CA ARG A 14 -51.96 -18.31 23.99
C ARG A 14 -52.86 -17.09 24.31
N LEU A 15 -52.57 -15.82 23.95
CA LEU A 15 -52.93 -15.12 22.70
C LEU A 15 -53.03 -13.61 23.02
N GLY A 16 -52.75 -12.73 22.04
CA GLY A 16 -53.17 -11.31 22.12
C GLY A 16 -52.46 -10.35 21.16
N GLU A 17 -53.01 -10.19 19.96
CA GLU A 17 -52.67 -9.20 18.93
C GLU A 17 -53.04 -7.75 19.34
N CYS A 18 -52.29 -6.75 18.85
CA CYS A 18 -52.80 -5.55 18.13
C CYS A 18 -51.79 -4.37 18.19
N ALA A 19 -51.42 -3.86 17.01
CA ALA A 19 -51.13 -2.43 16.78
C ALA A 19 -52.35 -1.83 16.03
N PRO A 20 -52.71 -0.54 16.17
CA PRO A 20 -52.03 0.54 15.44
C PRO A 20 -51.96 1.92 16.15
N SER A 21 -51.33 2.88 15.45
CA SER A 21 -50.97 4.29 15.74
C SER A 21 -52.16 5.28 15.94
N PRO A 22 -52.06 6.63 15.78
CA PRO A 22 -51.11 7.69 16.20
C PRO A 22 -51.82 8.87 16.94
N LYS A 23 -51.12 9.75 17.68
CA LYS A 23 -51.61 11.12 18.04
C LYS A 23 -50.41 12.08 18.04
N ARG A 24 -50.23 12.92 17.01
CA ARG A 24 -50.85 14.23 16.69
C ARG A 24 -50.55 15.34 17.72
N ILE A 25 -49.56 16.14 17.32
CA ILE A 25 -49.28 17.56 17.57
C ILE A 25 -50.41 18.34 18.28
N GLN A 26 -50.04 19.06 19.34
CA GLN A 26 -50.68 20.32 19.74
C GLN A 26 -49.61 21.40 19.93
N VAL A 27 -49.74 22.45 19.12
CA VAL A 27 -49.08 23.75 19.24
C VAL A 27 -50.07 24.67 19.94
N LEU A 28 -49.67 25.31 21.04
CA LEU A 28 -50.20 26.56 21.62
C LEU A 28 -49.04 27.17 22.45
N SER A 29 -48.28 28.14 21.95
CA SER A 29 -48.55 29.59 21.90
C SER A 29 -48.81 30.22 23.29
N GLU A 30 -47.85 31.01 23.79
CA GLU A 30 -47.96 32.46 24.07
C GLU A 30 -46.99 32.93 25.17
N THR A 31 -46.07 33.80 24.73
CA THR A 31 -45.63 35.08 25.33
C THR A 31 -45.35 35.19 26.84
N GLY A 32 -44.15 35.67 27.16
CA GLY A 32 -43.87 36.33 28.45
C GLY A 32 -42.39 36.69 28.61
N PHE A 33 -42.06 37.96 28.38
CA PHE A 33 -40.75 38.59 28.55
C PHE A 33 -40.11 38.39 29.93
N GLY A 34 -38.77 38.27 29.95
CA GLY A 34 -37.94 38.44 31.16
C GLY A 34 -36.45 38.36 30.84
N GLN A 35 -35.78 39.52 30.78
CA GLN A 35 -34.35 39.70 30.54
C GLN A 35 -33.48 39.29 31.75
N ALA A 36 -32.38 38.55 31.51
CA ALA A 36 -30.98 38.87 31.90
C ALA A 36 -30.09 37.60 31.87
N PRO A 37 -28.77 37.70 31.55
CA PRO A 37 -27.98 36.58 31.04
C PRO A 37 -27.17 35.86 32.13
N GLU A 38 -27.14 34.52 32.10
CA GLU A 38 -26.09 33.72 32.74
C GLU A 38 -24.93 33.53 31.75
N GLN A 39 -23.78 34.06 32.15
CA GLN A 39 -22.50 33.91 31.47
C GLN A 39 -22.00 32.47 31.63
N ILE A 40 -21.87 31.73 30.52
CA ILE A 40 -21.05 30.53 30.48
C ILE A 40 -19.60 31.00 30.32
N MET A 41 -18.79 30.77 31.37
CA MET A 41 -17.36 31.03 31.35
C MET A 41 -16.66 30.10 30.35
N VAL A 42 -16.19 30.68 29.23
CA VAL A 42 -15.20 30.07 28.35
C VAL A 42 -13.82 30.31 28.96
N ALA A 43 -13.03 29.25 29.11
CA ALA A 43 -11.66 29.32 29.63
C ALA A 43 -10.73 30.09 28.65
N PRO A 44 -9.66 30.76 29.14
CA PRO A 44 -8.80 31.57 28.29
C PRO A 44 -7.99 30.74 27.29
N GLU A 45 -7.93 31.24 26.08
CA GLU A 45 -7.32 30.67 24.87
C GLU A 45 -5.78 30.84 24.86
N GLU A 46 -5.07 30.40 25.92
CA GLU A 46 -3.61 30.60 26.01
C GLU A 46 -2.74 29.33 26.12
N ASP A 47 -3.30 28.12 26.23
CA ASP A 47 -2.48 26.89 26.43
C ASP A 47 -2.38 25.93 25.22
N LEU A 48 -2.71 26.37 24.00
CA LEU A 48 -2.53 25.55 22.80
C LEU A 48 -1.14 25.80 22.15
N PRO A 49 -0.36 24.74 21.82
CA PRO A 49 0.96 24.86 21.21
C PRO A 49 0.90 25.56 19.83
N GLU A 50 1.90 26.39 19.51
CA GLU A 50 1.93 27.31 18.34
C GLU A 50 1.53 26.68 16.99
N HIS A 51 1.76 25.39 16.80
CA HIS A 51 1.46 24.68 15.56
C HIS A 51 -0.06 24.51 15.29
N GLU A 52 -0.91 24.53 16.31
CA GLU A 52 -2.37 24.42 16.16
C GLU A 52 -3.02 25.77 15.83
N ARG A 53 -2.42 26.89 16.29
CA ARG A 53 -2.91 28.25 15.98
C ARG A 53 -2.71 28.62 14.52
N ALA A 54 -1.61 28.15 13.92
CA ALA A 54 -1.35 28.32 12.49
C ALA A 54 -2.44 27.65 11.63
N TYR A 55 -2.94 26.49 12.05
CA TYR A 55 -3.97 25.73 11.35
C TYR A 55 -5.36 26.37 11.40
N GLN A 56 -5.73 27.02 12.51
CA GLN A 56 -7.03 27.69 12.63
C GLN A 56 -7.06 29.03 11.88
N SER A 57 -5.95 29.77 11.85
CA SER A 57 -5.89 31.07 11.16
C SER A 57 -6.02 30.96 9.63
N GLU A 58 -5.68 29.80 9.04
CA GLU A 58 -5.84 29.56 7.60
C GLU A 58 -7.24 29.06 7.23
N ALA A 59 -7.98 28.47 8.17
CA ALA A 59 -9.34 27.96 7.95
C ALA A 59 -10.40 29.07 7.89
N GLU A 60 -10.15 30.24 8.49
CA GLU A 60 -11.09 31.36 8.55
C GLU A 60 -10.92 32.39 7.40
N ALA A 61 -9.93 32.22 6.52
CA ALA A 61 -9.60 33.22 5.50
C ALA A 61 -10.18 32.98 4.09
N THR A 62 -11.10 32.01 3.91
CA THR A 62 -11.75 31.76 2.60
C THR A 62 -13.27 31.83 2.72
N GLU A 63 -13.79 33.05 2.84
CA GLU A 63 -15.20 33.33 2.60
C GLU A 63 -15.46 33.63 1.10
N ASP A 64 -16.50 32.95 0.62
CA ASP A 64 -17.02 32.87 -0.73
C ASP A 64 -17.32 34.22 -1.40
N LYS A 65 -16.92 34.35 -2.67
CA LYS A 65 -17.55 35.27 -3.62
C LYS A 65 -17.84 34.53 -4.91
N ASP A 66 -19.12 34.22 -5.09
CA ASP A 66 -19.70 33.73 -6.34
C ASP A 66 -19.24 34.58 -7.53
N ALA A 67 -18.39 34.01 -8.37
CA ALA A 67 -18.11 34.50 -9.70
C ALA A 67 -18.39 33.38 -10.69
N GLU A 68 -19.44 33.53 -11.49
CA GLU A 68 -19.68 32.73 -12.69
C GLU A 68 -18.47 32.87 -13.63
N VAL A 69 -17.58 31.88 -13.60
CA VAL A 69 -16.50 31.76 -14.58
C VAL A 69 -17.00 30.92 -15.74
N LYS A 70 -17.15 31.58 -16.90
CA LYS A 70 -17.28 30.91 -18.19
C LYS A 70 -15.97 30.15 -18.46
N HIS A 71 -16.01 28.83 -18.38
CA HIS A 71 -14.91 27.97 -18.80
C HIS A 71 -14.92 27.83 -20.33
N GLU A 72 -14.18 28.70 -21.01
CA GLU A 72 -13.56 28.36 -22.29
C GLU A 72 -12.07 28.14 -22.00
N ASN A 73 -11.71 26.89 -21.69
CA ASN A 73 -10.37 26.30 -21.85
C ASN A 73 -10.54 24.77 -21.72
N ASP A 74 -10.25 24.06 -22.79
CA ASP A 74 -10.29 22.60 -22.87
C ASP A 74 -8.98 22.06 -22.27
N ASP A 75 -8.97 21.88 -20.95
CA ASP A 75 -7.81 21.37 -20.20
C ASP A 75 -7.61 19.85 -20.40
N GLY A 76 -8.30 19.22 -21.35
CA GLY A 76 -8.29 17.76 -21.57
C GLY A 76 -8.94 16.95 -20.44
N VAL A 77 -9.53 17.61 -19.46
CA VAL A 77 -10.21 16.99 -18.31
C VAL A 77 -11.66 16.66 -18.67
N ASP A 78 -12.04 15.38 -18.59
CA ASP A 78 -13.44 14.96 -18.70
C ASP A 78 -14.21 15.35 -17.42
N TRP A 79 -14.65 16.60 -17.36
CA TRP A 79 -15.48 17.13 -16.27
C TRP A 79 -16.80 16.36 -16.08
N ALA A 80 -17.31 15.71 -17.12
CA ALA A 80 -18.51 14.89 -17.02
C ALA A 80 -18.21 13.59 -16.26
N LEU A 81 -17.07 12.95 -16.51
CA LEU A 81 -16.58 11.81 -15.72
C LEU A 81 -16.36 12.21 -14.25
N VAL A 82 -15.64 13.31 -14.01
CA VAL A 82 -15.38 13.82 -12.66
C VAL A 82 -16.69 14.05 -11.91
N SER A 83 -17.66 14.74 -12.53
CA SER A 83 -18.96 15.02 -11.92
C SER A 83 -19.80 13.76 -11.67
N ARG A 84 -19.68 12.72 -12.50
CA ARG A 84 -20.31 11.42 -12.26
C ARG A 84 -19.65 10.71 -11.07
N LYS A 85 -18.33 10.71 -10.99
CA LYS A 85 -17.55 10.10 -9.89
C LYS A 85 -17.86 10.73 -8.55
N ARG A 86 -17.87 12.07 -8.45
CA ARG A 86 -18.22 12.80 -7.22
C ARG A 86 -19.57 12.36 -6.67
N ARG A 87 -20.60 12.34 -7.52
CA ARG A 87 -21.96 11.89 -7.15
C ARG A 87 -22.00 10.43 -6.68
N LEU A 88 -21.23 9.53 -7.32
CA LEU A 88 -21.14 8.14 -6.91
C LEU A 88 -20.50 7.99 -5.52
N ILE A 89 -19.41 8.73 -5.28
CA ILE A 89 -18.69 8.73 -4.00
C ILE A 89 -19.59 9.28 -2.89
N GLU A 90 -20.18 10.46 -3.09
CA GLU A 90 -21.06 11.13 -2.11
C GLU A 90 -22.25 10.26 -1.73
N ARG A 91 -22.91 9.64 -2.73
CA ARG A 91 -24.01 8.70 -2.47
C ARG A 91 -23.54 7.50 -1.66
N SER A 92 -22.40 6.91 -2.02
CA SER A 92 -21.83 5.75 -1.30
C SER A 92 -21.40 6.12 0.13
N LEU A 93 -20.92 7.35 0.34
CA LEU A 93 -20.59 7.89 1.66
C LEU A 93 -21.83 8.07 2.52
N ALA A 94 -22.92 8.57 1.95
CA ALA A 94 -24.21 8.77 2.62
C ALA A 94 -24.87 7.43 3.00
N ASP A 95 -24.84 6.45 2.09
CA ASP A 95 -25.43 5.13 2.29
C ASP A 95 -24.54 4.21 3.16
N GLY A 96 -23.33 4.64 3.52
CA GLY A 96 -22.35 3.85 4.28
C GLY A 96 -21.82 2.62 3.55
N SER A 97 -21.98 2.55 2.22
CA SER A 97 -21.64 1.37 1.42
C SER A 97 -20.15 1.31 1.09
N THR A 98 -19.41 0.46 1.81
CA THR A 98 -17.99 0.20 1.49
C THR A 98 -17.80 -0.42 0.10
N VAL A 99 -18.78 -1.17 -0.42
CA VAL A 99 -18.73 -1.76 -1.76
C VAL A 99 -18.75 -0.67 -2.84
N GLY A 100 -19.67 0.30 -2.74
CA GLY A 100 -19.74 1.41 -3.68
C GLY A 100 -18.49 2.27 -3.67
N LEU A 101 -17.92 2.51 -2.48
CA LEU A 101 -16.64 3.22 -2.33
C LEU A 101 -15.47 2.48 -2.98
N LYS A 102 -15.38 1.16 -2.79
CA LYS A 102 -14.34 0.35 -3.44
C LYS A 102 -14.50 0.34 -4.96
N MET A 103 -15.73 0.23 -5.47
CA MET A 103 -15.99 0.33 -6.91
C MET A 103 -15.52 1.70 -7.45
N ALA A 104 -15.91 2.79 -6.79
CA ALA A 104 -15.50 4.14 -7.20
C ALA A 104 -13.97 4.30 -7.23
N ALA A 105 -13.24 3.73 -6.27
CA ALA A 105 -11.78 3.80 -6.22
C ALA A 105 -11.08 2.99 -7.34
N VAL A 106 -11.71 1.91 -7.82
CA VAL A 106 -11.12 0.99 -8.80
C VAL A 106 -11.38 1.41 -10.25
N GLU A 107 -12.54 1.99 -10.58
CA GLU A 107 -12.80 2.43 -11.97
C GLU A 107 -12.00 3.69 -12.32
N GLU A 108 -11.99 4.03 -13.61
CA GLU A 108 -11.25 5.13 -14.23
C GLU A 108 -11.31 6.45 -13.43
N GLY A 109 -10.14 7.07 -13.22
CA GLY A 109 -10.00 8.32 -12.46
C GLY A 109 -10.06 8.19 -10.93
N GLY A 110 -10.34 6.99 -10.40
CA GLY A 110 -10.29 6.70 -8.97
C GLY A 110 -11.17 7.62 -8.13
N LEU A 111 -10.61 8.11 -7.01
CA LEU A 111 -11.33 8.96 -6.05
C LEU A 111 -11.26 10.46 -6.34
N VAL A 112 -10.74 10.85 -7.52
CA VAL A 112 -10.69 12.23 -8.04
C VAL A 112 -9.72 13.17 -7.30
N CYS A 113 -9.81 13.30 -5.97
CA CYS A 113 -8.97 14.22 -5.19
C CYS A 113 -8.77 13.77 -3.74
N ASP A 114 -7.80 14.40 -3.06
CA ASP A 114 -7.43 14.05 -1.69
C ASP A 114 -8.55 14.29 -0.66
N ASP A 115 -9.47 15.23 -0.91
CA ASP A 115 -10.60 15.47 -0.02
C ASP A 115 -11.54 14.25 0.07
N TYR A 116 -11.82 13.61 -1.07
CA TYR A 116 -12.55 12.35 -1.05
C TYR A 116 -11.70 11.22 -0.49
N ARG A 117 -10.39 11.16 -0.77
CA ARG A 117 -9.51 10.12 -0.21
C ARG A 117 -9.48 10.17 1.32
N ARG A 118 -9.46 11.36 1.92
CA ARG A 118 -9.57 11.57 3.38
C ARG A 118 -10.81 10.95 3.99
N LEU A 119 -11.92 10.97 3.26
CA LEU A 119 -13.19 10.37 3.71
C LEU A 119 -13.27 8.87 3.40
N VAL A 120 -12.67 8.43 2.31
CA VAL A 120 -12.89 7.10 1.73
C VAL A 120 -11.81 6.10 2.13
N TRP A 121 -10.53 6.44 2.08
CA TRP A 121 -9.42 5.53 2.42
C TRP A 121 -9.57 4.90 3.81
N PRO A 122 -9.94 5.65 4.87
CA PRO A 122 -10.18 5.05 6.17
C PRO A 122 -11.29 3.99 6.16
N ARG A 123 -12.38 4.25 5.41
CA ARG A 123 -13.54 3.34 5.32
C ARG A 123 -13.21 2.07 4.54
N ILE A 124 -12.55 2.19 3.38
CA ILE A 124 -12.20 1.02 2.55
C ILE A 124 -11.06 0.20 3.17
N GLY A 125 -10.14 0.87 3.88
CA GLY A 125 -9.10 0.24 4.71
C GLY A 125 -9.64 -0.39 5.99
N GLY A 126 -10.89 -0.11 6.36
CA GLY A 126 -11.58 -0.71 7.50
C GLY A 126 -11.01 -0.24 8.84
N VAL A 127 -10.63 1.03 8.94
CA VAL A 127 -10.14 1.62 10.20
C VAL A 127 -11.21 2.47 10.86
N ASN A 128 -11.24 2.42 12.19
CA ASN A 128 -12.11 3.25 12.99
C ASN A 128 -11.36 4.54 13.36
N VAL A 129 -11.76 5.68 12.79
CA VAL A 129 -11.10 6.98 13.04
C VAL A 129 -11.21 7.48 14.49
N TYR A 130 -12.08 6.86 15.29
CA TYR A 130 -12.22 7.13 16.73
C TYR A 130 -11.34 6.20 17.59
N GLU A 131 -10.60 5.27 16.99
CA GLU A 131 -9.68 4.41 17.72
C GLU A 131 -8.53 5.24 18.29
N THR A 132 -8.32 5.13 19.60
CA THR A 132 -7.18 5.73 20.28
C THR A 132 -6.08 4.69 20.43
N SER A 133 -4.85 5.07 20.07
CA SER A 133 -3.66 4.26 20.34
C SER A 133 -2.68 5.07 21.19
N PRO A 134 -1.97 4.44 22.15
CA PRO A 134 -0.93 5.13 22.92
C PRO A 134 0.08 5.80 21.98
N ARG A 135 0.40 7.07 22.27
CA ARG A 135 1.50 7.77 21.61
C ARG A 135 2.77 7.53 22.44
N PRO A 136 3.78 6.84 21.90
CA PRO A 136 5.05 6.67 22.59
C PRO A 136 5.76 8.02 22.73
N SER A 137 6.55 8.16 23.78
CA SER A 137 7.43 9.31 23.96
C SER A 137 8.60 9.27 22.98
N LEU A 138 9.16 10.44 22.66
CA LEU A 138 10.36 10.53 21.80
C LEU A 138 11.52 9.70 22.35
N ALA A 139 11.70 9.70 23.68
CA ALA A 139 12.76 8.92 24.33
C ALA A 139 12.60 7.40 24.13
N GLU A 140 11.36 6.89 24.10
CA GLU A 140 11.10 5.47 23.82
C GLU A 140 11.32 5.14 22.34
N ILE A 141 10.93 6.04 21.44
CA ILE A 141 11.15 5.89 20.00
C ILE A 141 12.65 5.82 19.70
N GLU A 142 13.45 6.74 20.26
CA GLU A 142 14.89 6.84 20.01
C GLU A 142 15.67 5.58 20.44
N GLN A 143 15.15 4.84 21.42
CA GLN A 143 15.75 3.59 21.91
C GLN A 143 15.43 2.38 21.03
N HIS A 144 14.47 2.50 20.12
CA HIS A 144 14.03 1.38 19.28
C HIS A 144 15.07 1.02 18.22
N ALA A 145 15.28 -0.28 17.99
CA ALA A 145 16.36 -0.78 17.11
C ALA A 145 16.29 -0.26 15.65
N TYR A 146 15.10 0.03 15.15
CA TYR A 146 14.89 0.56 13.79
C TYR A 146 14.95 2.09 13.67
N TYR A 147 14.99 2.84 14.78
CA TYR A 147 14.87 4.30 14.77
C TYR A 147 15.86 4.97 13.82
N GLN A 148 17.15 4.66 13.97
CA GLN A 148 18.20 5.27 13.15
C GLN A 148 18.03 4.94 11.65
N GLN A 149 17.61 3.72 11.32
CA GLN A 149 17.35 3.34 9.93
C GLN A 149 16.17 4.10 9.35
N VAL A 150 15.07 4.23 10.11
CA VAL A 150 13.87 4.97 9.69
C VAL A 150 14.23 6.44 9.45
N VAL A 151 14.95 7.08 10.36
CA VAL A 151 15.40 8.48 10.20
C VAL A 151 16.25 8.65 8.93
N LEU A 152 17.20 7.74 8.68
CA LEU A 152 18.04 7.80 7.50
C LEU A 152 17.24 7.63 6.20
N ASP A 153 16.23 6.77 6.20
CA ASP A 153 15.39 6.51 5.03
C ASP A 153 14.46 7.70 4.75
N VAL A 154 13.79 8.22 5.77
CA VAL A 154 12.93 9.40 5.66
C VAL A 154 13.72 10.61 5.14
N LYS A 155 14.95 10.83 5.61
CA LYS A 155 15.81 11.90 5.09
C LYS A 155 16.11 11.77 3.59
N ARG A 156 16.16 10.55 3.03
CA ARG A 156 16.37 10.32 1.59
C ARG A 156 15.10 10.55 0.75
N SER A 157 13.93 10.56 1.37
CA SER A 157 12.63 10.76 0.70
C SER A 157 12.24 12.22 0.43
N LEU A 158 13.16 13.19 0.65
CA LEU A 158 12.91 14.64 0.47
C LEU A 158 12.25 15.02 -0.86
N LYS A 159 12.60 14.32 -1.95
CA LYS A 159 12.04 14.59 -3.30
C LYS A 159 10.55 14.26 -3.43
N ARG A 160 9.97 13.52 -2.48
CA ARG A 160 8.55 13.10 -2.50
C ARG A 160 7.62 14.16 -1.92
N PHE A 161 8.16 15.13 -1.18
CA PHE A 161 7.37 16.25 -0.69
C PHE A 161 7.16 17.26 -1.82
N PRO A 162 5.92 17.75 -2.05
CA PRO A 162 5.65 18.74 -3.06
C PRO A 162 6.66 19.91 -2.99
N PRO A 163 7.24 20.34 -4.13
CA PRO A 163 8.29 21.35 -4.14
C PRO A 163 7.82 22.69 -3.56
N SER A 164 6.51 22.97 -3.64
CA SER A 164 5.80 24.13 -3.13
C SER A 164 5.79 24.26 -1.60
N ILE A 165 6.06 23.17 -0.86
CA ILE A 165 6.05 23.19 0.61
C ILE A 165 7.32 23.88 1.13
N ALA A 166 7.17 24.79 2.09
CA ALA A 166 8.30 25.46 2.71
C ALA A 166 9.23 24.46 3.45
N GLU A 167 10.53 24.75 3.50
CA GLU A 167 11.50 23.79 4.07
C GLU A 167 11.20 23.43 5.53
N GLY A 168 10.77 24.39 6.35
CA GLY A 168 10.36 24.11 7.73
C GLY A 168 9.16 23.17 7.83
N GLN A 169 8.19 23.30 6.92
CA GLN A 169 7.04 22.40 6.85
C GLN A 169 7.45 20.99 6.37
N ARG A 170 8.41 20.88 5.45
CA ARG A 170 8.97 19.59 5.04
C ARG A 170 9.63 18.86 6.21
N ILE A 171 10.46 19.55 6.99
CA ILE A 171 11.12 18.97 8.17
C ILE A 171 10.08 18.48 9.17
N ALA A 172 9.04 19.30 9.45
CA ALA A 172 7.95 18.87 10.31
C ALA A 172 7.24 17.61 9.79
N LEU A 173 6.98 17.51 8.48
CA LEU A 173 6.39 16.30 7.90
C LEU A 173 7.31 15.09 7.99
N GLN A 174 8.63 15.27 7.88
CA GLN A 174 9.60 14.18 8.11
C GLN A 174 9.55 13.68 9.55
N ASP A 175 9.49 14.58 10.53
CA ASP A 175 9.40 14.21 11.94
C ASP A 175 8.10 13.44 12.22
N ARG A 176 6.97 13.91 11.68
CA ARG A 176 5.68 13.22 11.75
C ARG A 176 5.73 11.83 11.08
N LEU A 177 6.43 11.72 9.94
CA LEU A 177 6.60 10.44 9.25
C LEU A 177 7.42 9.45 10.06
N VAL A 178 8.55 9.89 10.63
CA VAL A 178 9.36 9.07 11.54
C VAL A 178 8.50 8.62 12.72
N PHE A 179 7.80 9.55 13.37
CA PHE A 179 6.96 9.25 14.52
C PHE A 179 5.87 8.21 14.18
N MET A 180 5.14 8.40 13.08
CA MET A 180 4.10 7.48 12.63
C MET A 180 4.64 6.07 12.35
N ILE A 181 5.76 5.95 11.63
CA ILE A 181 6.41 4.66 11.35
C ILE A 181 6.81 3.97 12.65
N MET A 182 7.44 4.70 13.57
CA MET A 182 7.91 4.17 14.84
C MET A 182 6.76 3.75 15.75
N ARG A 183 5.67 4.51 15.80
CA ARG A 183 4.45 4.16 16.53
C ARG A 183 3.87 2.83 16.06
N VAL A 184 3.87 2.56 14.75
CA VAL A 184 3.41 1.26 14.20
C VAL A 184 4.34 0.12 14.60
N LEU A 185 5.65 0.30 14.49
CA LEU A 185 6.63 -0.73 14.85
C LEU A 185 6.64 -1.04 16.36
N MET A 186 6.43 -0.03 17.20
CA MET A 186 6.31 -0.22 18.65
C MET A 186 5.00 -0.89 19.06
N LYS A 187 3.89 -0.58 18.37
CA LYS A 187 2.59 -1.23 18.60
C LYS A 187 2.61 -2.71 18.20
N ASN A 188 3.39 -3.06 17.16
CA ASN A 188 3.44 -4.41 16.58
C ASN A 188 4.89 -4.94 16.55
N PRO A 189 5.42 -5.44 17.69
CA PRO A 189 6.82 -5.83 17.83
C PRO A 189 7.24 -7.03 16.95
N GLU A 190 6.29 -7.75 16.35
CA GLU A 190 6.53 -8.82 15.38
C GLU A 190 6.87 -8.31 13.98
N LEU A 191 6.62 -7.03 13.69
CA LEU A 191 6.89 -6.42 12.39
C LEU A 191 8.34 -5.97 12.28
N HIS A 192 8.96 -6.27 11.15
CA HIS A 192 10.33 -5.93 10.84
C HIS A 192 10.33 -4.83 9.78
N TYR A 193 10.98 -3.70 10.09
CA TYR A 193 11.09 -2.60 9.13
C TYR A 193 11.89 -3.04 7.89
N TYR A 194 11.39 -2.69 6.71
CA TYR A 194 12.07 -2.88 5.44
C TYR A 194 12.30 -1.53 4.73
N GLN A 195 13.42 -1.42 4.02
CA GLN A 195 13.72 -0.22 3.25
C GLN A 195 12.74 -0.06 2.09
N GLY A 196 11.98 1.03 2.09
CA GLY A 196 10.88 1.32 1.15
C GLY A 196 9.52 1.43 1.84
N TYR A 197 9.37 0.95 3.08
CA TYR A 197 8.13 1.10 3.85
C TYR A 197 7.73 2.58 4.06
N HIS A 198 8.73 3.45 4.22
CA HIS A 198 8.52 4.90 4.35
C HIS A 198 7.87 5.54 3.12
N ASP A 199 8.06 4.99 1.91
CA ASP A 199 7.44 5.51 0.68
C ASP A 199 5.92 5.30 0.67
N ILE A 200 5.45 4.20 1.29
CA ILE A 200 4.01 3.98 1.50
C ILE A 200 3.49 4.91 2.59
N CYS A 201 4.22 5.01 3.70
CA CYS A 201 3.82 5.83 4.84
C CYS A 201 3.74 7.31 4.50
N VAL A 202 4.68 7.86 3.72
CA VAL A 202 4.65 9.28 3.32
C VAL A 202 3.43 9.60 2.47
N THR A 203 3.07 8.72 1.53
CA THR A 203 1.89 8.90 0.67
C THR A 203 0.62 8.96 1.53
N ILE A 204 0.49 8.05 2.50
CA ILE A 204 -0.66 8.06 3.43
C ILE A 204 -0.64 9.28 4.33
N LEU A 205 0.53 9.71 4.83
CA LEU A 205 0.67 10.90 5.67
C LEU A 205 0.24 12.17 4.93
N LEU A 206 0.62 12.33 3.66
CA LEU A 206 0.28 13.50 2.86
C LEU A 206 -1.24 13.62 2.63
N VAL A 207 -1.92 12.49 2.48
CA VAL A 207 -3.38 12.46 2.26
C VAL A 207 -4.15 12.56 3.59
N LEU A 208 -3.85 11.70 4.56
CA LEU A 208 -4.67 11.51 5.78
C LEU A 208 -4.16 12.25 7.02
N GLY A 209 -2.95 12.82 6.97
CA GLY A 209 -2.28 13.34 8.16
C GLY A 209 -1.83 12.21 9.10
N GLU A 210 -1.26 12.60 10.24
CA GLU A 210 -0.55 11.68 11.13
C GLU A 210 -1.47 10.69 11.87
N GLU A 211 -2.56 11.17 12.48
CA GLU A 211 -3.39 10.31 13.34
C GLU A 211 -4.21 9.30 12.55
N VAL A 212 -4.95 9.74 11.53
CA VAL A 212 -5.71 8.83 10.67
C VAL A 212 -4.77 8.00 9.80
N GLY A 213 -3.67 8.59 9.35
CA GLY A 213 -2.62 7.90 8.63
C GLY A 213 -2.02 6.76 9.44
N PHE A 214 -1.73 6.98 10.73
CA PHE A 214 -1.25 5.94 11.64
C PHE A 214 -2.22 4.75 11.70
N LEU A 215 -3.51 5.00 11.88
CA LEU A 215 -4.52 3.94 11.97
C LEU A 215 -4.55 3.10 10.69
N LEU A 216 -4.52 3.75 9.52
CA LEU A 216 -4.50 3.05 8.24
C LEU A 216 -3.21 2.27 8.03
N VAL A 217 -2.05 2.89 8.28
CA VAL A 217 -0.74 2.24 8.12
C VAL A 217 -0.63 1.04 9.06
N ASP A 218 -1.01 1.16 10.32
CA ASP A 218 -1.06 0.07 11.30
C ASP A 218 -1.86 -1.13 10.76
N ARG A 219 -3.07 -0.85 10.25
CA ARG A 219 -3.94 -1.88 9.69
C ARG A 219 -3.33 -2.54 8.46
N LEU A 220 -2.74 -1.77 7.56
CA LEU A 220 -2.09 -2.28 6.33
C LEU A 220 -0.85 -3.10 6.64
N SER A 221 -0.07 -2.69 7.64
CA SER A 221 1.13 -3.39 8.09
C SER A 221 0.85 -4.76 8.68
N CYS A 222 -0.32 -4.91 9.31
CA CYS A 222 -0.83 -6.20 9.79
C CYS A 222 -1.62 -6.99 8.74
N SER A 223 -1.80 -6.47 7.53
CA SER A 223 -2.55 -7.12 6.45
C SER A 223 -1.80 -7.10 5.12
N ASN A 224 -2.05 -6.11 4.26
CA ASN A 224 -1.51 -6.02 2.89
C ASN A 224 0.02 -6.05 2.85
N LEU A 225 0.69 -5.41 3.81
CA LEU A 225 2.15 -5.26 3.84
C LEU A 225 2.82 -6.30 4.75
N ARG A 226 2.03 -7.13 5.45
CA ARG A 226 2.52 -8.05 6.49
C ARG A 226 3.64 -8.96 6.00
N ARG A 227 3.57 -9.40 4.75
CA ARG A 227 4.58 -10.28 4.12
C ARG A 227 5.92 -9.59 3.89
N PHE A 228 5.89 -8.28 3.62
CA PHE A 228 7.09 -7.47 3.42
C PHE A 228 7.78 -7.16 4.75
N MET A 229 7.04 -7.23 5.86
CA MET A 229 7.52 -6.94 7.21
C MET A 229 7.93 -8.19 8.01
N ASP A 230 8.16 -9.32 7.34
CA ASP A 230 8.74 -10.50 7.96
C ASP A 230 10.25 -10.34 8.19
N LYS A 231 10.79 -11.17 9.11
CA LYS A 231 12.23 -11.25 9.40
C LYS A 231 13.09 -11.47 8.16
N THR A 232 12.53 -12.13 7.14
CA THR A 232 13.23 -12.41 5.89
C THR A 232 12.34 -12.05 4.70
N MET A 233 12.96 -11.67 3.59
CA MET A 233 12.26 -11.39 2.32
C MET A 233 11.82 -12.64 1.57
N ALA A 234 11.89 -13.84 2.18
CA ALA A 234 11.58 -15.09 1.50
C ALA A 234 10.13 -15.14 1.00
N GLN A 235 9.18 -14.68 1.81
CA GLN A 235 7.77 -14.62 1.42
C GLN A 235 7.51 -13.53 0.37
N THR A 236 8.22 -12.41 0.45
CA THR A 236 8.16 -11.35 -0.57
C THR A 236 8.66 -11.89 -1.92
N ALA A 237 9.81 -12.56 -1.93
CA ALA A 237 10.37 -13.17 -3.13
C ALA A 237 9.41 -14.23 -3.70
N ASP A 238 8.84 -15.08 -2.85
CA ASP A 238 7.83 -16.06 -3.24
C ASP A 238 6.62 -15.39 -3.92
N MET A 239 6.10 -14.31 -3.35
CA MET A 239 5.01 -13.54 -3.94
C MET A 239 5.39 -12.95 -5.30
N LEU A 240 6.61 -12.43 -5.47
CA LEU A 240 7.08 -11.88 -6.73
C LEU A 240 7.26 -12.92 -7.83
N GLU A 241 7.58 -14.18 -7.51
CA GLU A 241 7.67 -15.26 -8.50
C GLU A 241 6.35 -15.49 -9.26
N HIS A 242 5.22 -15.01 -8.74
CA HIS A 242 3.91 -15.11 -9.38
C HIS A 242 3.76 -14.20 -10.61
N ILE A 243 4.64 -13.21 -10.81
CA ILE A 243 4.63 -12.37 -12.01
C ILE A 243 4.90 -13.20 -13.28
N TYR A 244 5.71 -14.25 -13.14
CA TYR A 244 6.19 -15.06 -14.25
C TYR A 244 5.08 -15.95 -14.83
N PRO A 245 4.29 -16.71 -14.03
CA PRO A 245 3.11 -17.41 -14.52
C PRO A 245 2.08 -16.48 -15.17
N LEU A 246 1.84 -15.31 -14.58
CA LEU A 246 0.94 -14.29 -15.16
C LEU A 246 1.39 -13.89 -16.57
N ILE A 247 2.66 -13.53 -16.73
CA ILE A 247 3.23 -13.22 -18.05
C ILE A 247 3.13 -14.42 -18.98
N GLY A 248 3.33 -15.64 -18.49
CA GLY A 248 3.28 -16.86 -19.28
C GLY A 248 1.90 -17.19 -19.83
N HIS A 249 0.83 -16.93 -19.07
CA HIS A 249 -0.54 -17.15 -19.53
C HIS A 249 -0.93 -16.19 -20.66
N GLU A 250 -0.46 -14.95 -20.62
CA GLU A 250 -0.78 -13.93 -21.63
C GLU A 250 0.19 -13.92 -22.82
N SER A 251 1.48 -14.18 -22.56
CA SER A 251 2.55 -14.14 -23.56
C SER A 251 3.65 -15.16 -23.23
N PRO A 252 3.47 -16.43 -23.64
CA PRO A 252 4.46 -17.49 -23.45
C PRO A 252 5.85 -17.13 -24.03
N GLU A 253 5.90 -16.43 -25.16
CA GLU A 253 7.14 -16.00 -25.79
C GLU A 253 7.94 -15.03 -24.90
N LEU A 254 7.27 -14.03 -24.33
CA LEU A 254 7.89 -13.07 -23.40
C LEU A 254 8.39 -13.79 -22.14
N ARG A 255 7.58 -14.72 -21.61
CA ARG A 255 7.96 -15.55 -20.48
C ARG A 255 9.25 -16.32 -20.76
N ASP A 256 9.31 -17.03 -21.88
CA ASP A 256 10.49 -17.81 -22.28
C ASP A 256 11.71 -16.92 -22.52
N PHE A 257 11.52 -15.73 -23.09
CA PHE A 257 12.59 -14.75 -23.27
C PHE A 257 13.17 -14.28 -21.93
N LEU A 258 12.32 -13.92 -20.95
CA LEU A 258 12.75 -13.48 -19.62
C LEU A 258 13.47 -14.60 -18.84
N ASP A 259 13.01 -15.85 -18.99
CA ASP A 259 13.66 -17.02 -18.39
C ASP A 259 15.03 -17.30 -19.02
N ARG A 260 15.16 -17.18 -20.35
CA ARG A 260 16.46 -17.32 -21.05
C ARG A 260 17.44 -16.21 -20.69
N ALA A 261 16.96 -14.97 -20.57
CA ALA A 261 17.76 -13.82 -20.14
C ALA A 261 18.20 -13.91 -18.67
N GLN A 262 17.56 -14.77 -17.86
CA GLN A 262 17.86 -15.00 -16.44
C GLN A 262 17.73 -13.74 -15.56
N VAL A 263 16.82 -12.82 -15.92
CA VAL A 263 16.62 -11.56 -15.19
C VAL A 263 16.09 -11.75 -13.76
N GLY A 264 15.35 -12.84 -13.53
CA GLY A 264 14.74 -13.13 -12.23
C GLY A 264 13.69 -12.10 -11.85
N ILE A 265 13.35 -12.02 -10.57
CA ILE A 265 12.22 -11.23 -10.06
C ILE A 265 12.62 -9.89 -9.41
N MET A 266 13.91 -9.63 -9.27
CA MET A 266 14.38 -8.51 -8.43
C MET A 266 14.07 -7.14 -9.04
N PHE A 267 13.85 -7.07 -10.35
CA PHE A 267 13.56 -5.82 -11.05
C PHE A 267 12.26 -5.16 -10.58
N CYS A 268 11.25 -5.93 -10.16
CA CYS A 268 9.95 -5.41 -9.72
C CYS A 268 9.78 -5.39 -8.19
N LEU A 269 10.80 -5.78 -7.43
CA LEU A 269 10.75 -5.78 -5.95
C LEU A 269 10.42 -4.38 -5.42
N SER A 270 11.13 -3.35 -5.91
CA SER A 270 10.91 -1.97 -5.47
C SER A 270 9.50 -1.48 -5.79
N TRP A 271 8.93 -1.87 -6.94
CA TRP A 271 7.58 -1.48 -7.34
C TRP A 271 6.55 -2.01 -6.36
N VAL A 272 6.65 -3.28 -6.00
CA VAL A 272 5.67 -3.96 -5.16
C VAL A 272 5.76 -3.53 -3.71
N ILE A 273 6.96 -3.47 -3.12
CA ILE A 273 7.09 -3.17 -1.68
C ILE A 273 6.87 -1.69 -1.36
N THR A 274 6.89 -0.81 -2.36
CA THR A 274 6.65 0.63 -2.21
C THR A 274 5.35 1.10 -2.87
N TRP A 275 4.53 0.16 -3.38
CA TRP A 275 3.32 0.46 -4.15
C TRP A 275 3.58 1.49 -5.27
N PHE A 276 4.69 1.30 -5.99
CA PHE A 276 5.20 2.18 -7.05
C PHE A 276 5.58 3.60 -6.59
N GLY A 277 5.38 3.94 -5.31
CA GLY A 277 5.68 5.25 -4.77
C GLY A 277 7.15 5.62 -4.89
N HIS A 278 8.07 4.67 -4.77
CA HIS A 278 9.50 4.99 -4.88
C HIS A 278 9.93 5.40 -6.30
N VAL A 279 9.28 4.82 -7.32
CA VAL A 279 9.73 4.88 -8.72
C VAL A 279 8.96 5.92 -9.54
N LEU A 280 7.71 6.19 -9.20
CA LEU A 280 6.90 7.18 -9.90
C LEU A 280 7.16 8.57 -9.35
N ALA A 281 7.48 9.51 -10.24
CA ALA A 281 7.67 10.92 -9.87
C ALA A 281 6.35 11.66 -9.68
N ASP A 282 5.31 11.29 -10.43
CA ASP A 282 4.00 11.95 -10.40
C ASP A 282 3.18 11.56 -9.17
N TYR A 283 2.77 12.56 -8.38
CA TYR A 283 2.01 12.34 -7.16
C TYR A 283 0.60 11.83 -7.48
N ASP A 284 -0.05 12.38 -8.49
CA ASP A 284 -1.45 12.07 -8.83
C ASP A 284 -1.61 10.61 -9.25
N THR A 285 -0.69 10.11 -10.06
CA THR A 285 -0.59 8.69 -10.43
C THR A 285 -0.37 7.81 -9.18
N VAL A 286 0.51 8.20 -8.27
CA VAL A 286 0.79 7.43 -7.04
C VAL A 286 -0.47 7.31 -6.18
N VAL A 287 -1.15 8.42 -5.86
CA VAL A 287 -2.37 8.36 -5.05
C VAL A 287 -3.52 7.64 -5.77
N ARG A 288 -3.56 7.71 -7.10
CA ARG A 288 -4.48 6.91 -7.93
C ARG A 288 -4.23 5.41 -7.84
N LEU A 289 -2.97 4.98 -7.76
CA LEU A 289 -2.61 3.58 -7.51
C LEU A 289 -2.97 3.14 -6.08
N PHE A 290 -2.86 4.04 -5.10
CA PHE A 290 -3.32 3.76 -3.73
C PHE A 290 -4.84 3.57 -3.68
N ASP A 291 -5.62 4.36 -4.42
CA ASP A 291 -7.07 4.14 -4.58
C ASP A 291 -7.34 2.68 -5.03
N LEU A 292 -6.62 2.21 -6.04
CA LEU A 292 -6.72 0.83 -6.54
C LEU A 292 -6.31 -0.19 -5.47
N PHE A 293 -5.14 -0.07 -4.87
CA PHE A 293 -4.58 -1.09 -3.97
C PHE A 293 -5.36 -1.23 -2.66
N LEU A 294 -5.88 -0.12 -2.12
CA LEU A 294 -6.72 -0.14 -0.92
C LEU A 294 -8.09 -0.77 -1.18
N ALA A 295 -8.61 -0.63 -2.39
CA ALA A 295 -9.92 -1.16 -2.76
C ALA A 295 -9.89 -2.60 -3.31
N SER A 296 -8.70 -3.10 -3.69
CA SER A 296 -8.52 -4.39 -4.38
C SER A 296 -7.95 -5.49 -3.48
N HIS A 297 -7.78 -6.68 -4.06
CA HIS A 297 -7.07 -7.78 -3.42
C HIS A 297 -5.60 -7.39 -3.12
N PRO A 298 -4.99 -7.84 -1.99
CA PRO A 298 -3.61 -7.48 -1.62
C PRO A 298 -2.52 -7.85 -2.63
N TRP A 299 -2.84 -8.67 -3.63
CA TRP A 299 -1.91 -9.07 -4.69
C TRP A 299 -1.95 -8.15 -5.91
N MET A 300 -2.90 -7.21 -5.98
CA MET A 300 -3.04 -6.29 -7.10
C MET A 300 -1.72 -5.61 -7.54
N PRO A 301 -0.78 -5.24 -6.65
CA PRO A 301 0.54 -4.73 -7.07
C PRO A 301 1.33 -5.69 -7.99
N ILE A 302 1.19 -7.00 -7.81
CA ILE A 302 1.81 -8.02 -8.68
C ILE A 302 1.15 -8.03 -10.06
N TYR A 303 -0.19 -7.95 -10.12
CA TYR A 303 -0.93 -7.91 -11.38
C TYR A 303 -0.64 -6.63 -12.16
N LEU A 304 -0.53 -5.49 -11.47
CA LEU A 304 -0.10 -4.24 -12.10
C LEU A 304 1.33 -4.35 -12.62
N SER A 305 2.24 -4.95 -11.85
CA SER A 305 3.61 -5.20 -12.30
C SER A 305 3.66 -6.09 -13.55
N ALA A 306 2.81 -7.14 -13.62
CA ALA A 306 2.69 -7.98 -14.80
C ALA A 306 2.13 -7.20 -16.01
N ALA A 307 1.09 -6.38 -15.81
CA ALA A 307 0.52 -5.53 -16.85
C ALA A 307 1.56 -4.55 -17.42
N VAL A 308 2.37 -3.92 -16.56
CA VAL A 308 3.48 -3.03 -16.98
C VAL A 308 4.48 -3.79 -17.86
N VAL A 309 4.89 -5.00 -17.47
CA VAL A 309 5.84 -5.81 -18.25
C VAL A 309 5.23 -6.28 -19.58
N LEU A 310 3.95 -6.66 -19.58
CA LEU A 310 3.23 -7.09 -20.78
C LEU A 310 3.02 -5.93 -21.76
N HIS A 311 2.79 -4.72 -21.27
CA HIS A 311 2.69 -3.52 -22.10
C HIS A 311 3.99 -3.26 -22.88
N ALA A 312 5.14 -3.44 -22.21
CA ALA A 312 6.47 -3.30 -22.81
C ALA A 312 6.95 -4.54 -23.60
N ARG A 313 6.06 -5.49 -23.93
CA ARG A 313 6.43 -6.78 -24.52
C ARG A 313 7.31 -6.65 -25.76
N GLU A 314 6.91 -5.81 -26.72
CA GLU A 314 7.61 -5.69 -28.01
C GLU A 314 9.01 -5.13 -27.82
N GLU A 315 9.15 -4.14 -26.94
CA GLU A 315 10.41 -3.49 -26.62
C GLU A 315 11.35 -4.44 -25.89
N ILE A 316 10.84 -5.25 -24.95
CA ILE A 316 11.64 -6.26 -24.24
C ILE A 316 12.13 -7.35 -25.20
N LEU A 317 11.27 -7.84 -26.11
CA LEU A 317 11.62 -8.87 -27.09
C LEU A 317 12.63 -8.39 -28.14
N ALA A 318 12.71 -7.07 -28.36
CA ALA A 318 13.69 -6.46 -29.26
C ALA A 318 15.09 -6.31 -28.62
N LEU A 319 15.22 -6.51 -27.30
CA LEU A 319 16.52 -6.43 -26.61
C LEU A 319 17.38 -7.67 -26.89
N ASP A 320 18.68 -7.50 -26.65
CA ASP A 320 19.59 -8.65 -26.53
C ASP A 320 19.13 -9.53 -25.36
N CYS A 321 18.96 -10.83 -25.64
CA CYS A 321 18.51 -11.82 -24.65
C CYS A 321 19.64 -12.18 -23.67
N ASP A 322 20.02 -11.21 -22.83
CA ASP A 322 21.00 -11.33 -21.76
C ASP A 322 20.53 -10.54 -20.52
N LEU A 323 21.10 -10.89 -19.38
CA LEU A 323 20.71 -10.34 -18.07
C LEU A 323 20.84 -8.82 -18.01
N ALA A 324 21.98 -8.28 -18.44
CA ALA A 324 22.30 -6.86 -18.30
C ALA A 324 21.35 -5.92 -19.08
N PRO A 325 21.11 -6.09 -20.39
CA PRO A 325 20.22 -5.22 -21.16
C PRO A 325 18.78 -5.29 -20.66
N VAL A 326 18.27 -6.51 -20.41
CA VAL A 326 16.89 -6.72 -19.94
C VAL A 326 16.69 -6.13 -18.54
N HIS A 327 17.61 -6.38 -17.60
CA HIS A 327 17.51 -5.80 -16.25
C HIS A 327 17.60 -4.27 -16.28
N SER A 328 18.49 -3.71 -17.09
CA SER A 328 18.68 -2.25 -17.23
C SER A 328 17.42 -1.57 -17.77
N TYR A 329 16.78 -2.18 -18.78
CA TYR A 329 15.54 -1.69 -19.35
C TYR A 329 14.39 -1.80 -18.33
N LEU A 330 14.17 -2.99 -17.77
CA LEU A 330 13.08 -3.21 -16.80
C LEU A 330 13.20 -2.29 -15.60
N SER A 331 14.40 -2.08 -15.05
CA SER A 331 14.59 -1.22 -13.86
C SER A 331 14.16 0.23 -14.08
N ARG A 332 14.19 0.72 -15.33
CA ARG A 332 13.78 2.09 -15.70
C ARG A 332 12.41 2.16 -16.37
N LEU A 333 11.75 1.02 -16.59
CA LEU A 333 10.52 0.94 -17.36
C LEU A 333 9.41 1.84 -16.78
N VAL A 334 9.28 1.83 -15.47
CA VAL A 334 8.28 2.63 -14.72
C VAL A 334 8.65 4.11 -14.55
N GLU A 335 9.87 4.51 -14.92
CA GLU A 335 10.26 5.92 -14.93
C GLU A 335 9.77 6.64 -16.21
N GLY A 336 9.33 5.88 -17.21
CA GLY A 336 8.75 6.41 -18.45
C GLY A 336 7.30 6.85 -18.29
N ASP A 337 6.77 7.48 -19.35
CA ASP A 337 5.36 7.84 -19.44
C ASP A 337 4.54 6.59 -19.80
N LEU A 338 3.93 5.98 -18.79
CA LEU A 338 3.13 4.76 -18.92
C LEU A 338 1.63 5.10 -18.81
N PRO A 339 0.76 4.49 -19.62
CA PRO A 339 -0.68 4.76 -19.60
C PRO A 339 -1.35 4.05 -18.41
N PHE A 340 -1.14 4.55 -17.19
CA PHE A 340 -1.53 3.86 -15.95
C PHE A 340 -3.01 3.50 -15.89
N GLU A 341 -3.94 4.31 -16.40
CA GLU A 341 -5.36 3.91 -16.43
C GLU A 341 -5.60 2.65 -17.28
N GLN A 342 -4.93 2.53 -18.42
CA GLN A 342 -5.00 1.32 -19.27
C GLN A 342 -4.36 0.12 -18.56
N LEU A 343 -3.22 0.34 -17.90
CA LEU A 343 -2.53 -0.70 -17.13
C LEU A 343 -3.35 -1.18 -15.93
N ILE A 344 -4.11 -0.28 -15.28
CA ILE A 344 -5.03 -0.62 -14.20
C ILE A 344 -6.17 -1.50 -14.74
N VAL A 345 -6.75 -1.15 -15.89
CA VAL A 345 -7.78 -1.99 -16.55
C VAL A 345 -7.22 -3.36 -16.88
N GLN A 346 -6.02 -3.44 -17.46
CA GLN A 346 -5.37 -4.70 -17.78
C GLN A 346 -5.08 -5.51 -16.51
N ALA A 347 -4.54 -4.91 -15.44
CA ALA A 347 -4.25 -5.59 -14.18
C ALA A 347 -5.51 -6.17 -13.53
N ARG A 348 -6.64 -5.45 -13.64
CA ARG A 348 -7.94 -5.93 -13.18
C ARG A 348 -8.44 -7.12 -14.00
N GLN A 349 -8.30 -7.07 -15.32
CA GLN A 349 -8.63 -8.21 -16.17
C GLN A 349 -7.78 -9.44 -15.80
N LEU A 350 -6.47 -9.27 -15.60
CA LEU A 350 -5.57 -10.35 -15.22
C LEU A 350 -5.95 -11.02 -13.88
N ILE A 351 -6.42 -10.25 -12.89
CA ILE A 351 -6.82 -10.86 -11.60
C ILE A 351 -8.16 -11.59 -11.68
N GLU A 352 -9.05 -11.19 -12.60
CA GLU A 352 -10.31 -11.87 -12.86
C GLU A 352 -10.07 -13.18 -13.62
N ASP A 353 -9.20 -13.17 -14.62
CA ASP A 353 -8.86 -14.35 -15.44
C ASP A 353 -8.01 -15.35 -14.66
N HIS A 354 -7.01 -14.85 -13.94
CA HIS A 354 -6.02 -15.64 -13.20
C HIS A 354 -6.05 -15.33 -11.70
N PRO A 355 -7.13 -15.64 -10.97
CA PRO A 355 -7.25 -15.27 -9.56
C PRO A 355 -6.15 -15.90 -8.69
N PRO A 356 -5.69 -15.21 -7.62
CA PRO A 356 -4.53 -15.63 -6.83
C PRO A 356 -4.58 -17.07 -6.31
N SER A 357 -5.77 -17.56 -5.95
CA SER A 357 -5.96 -18.93 -5.46
C SER A 357 -5.61 -19.99 -6.50
N LYS A 358 -5.91 -19.74 -7.79
CA LYS A 358 -5.57 -20.64 -8.89
C LYS A 358 -4.07 -20.61 -9.18
N LEU A 359 -3.47 -19.42 -9.25
CA LEU A 359 -2.03 -19.28 -9.49
C LEU A 359 -1.18 -19.92 -8.38
N LEU A 360 -1.60 -19.76 -7.12
CA LEU A 360 -0.95 -20.42 -5.99
C LEU A 360 -0.98 -21.94 -6.11
N ALA A 361 -2.13 -22.51 -6.50
CA ALA A 361 -2.28 -23.95 -6.69
C ALA A 361 -1.40 -24.47 -7.84
N GLU A 362 -1.33 -23.73 -8.95
CA GLU A 362 -0.48 -24.04 -10.09
C GLU A 362 1.00 -24.09 -9.71
N LEU A 363 1.50 -23.05 -9.04
CA LEU A 363 2.90 -22.99 -8.60
C LEU A 363 3.25 -24.07 -7.58
N ALA A 364 2.33 -24.41 -6.68
CA ALA A 364 2.51 -25.51 -5.74
C ALA A 364 2.66 -26.84 -6.48
N HIS A 365 1.87 -27.08 -7.54
CA HIS A 365 1.99 -28.27 -8.39
C HIS A 365 3.31 -28.29 -9.18
N THR A 366 3.70 -27.19 -9.82
CA THR A 366 4.97 -27.13 -10.59
C THR A 366 6.18 -27.35 -9.68
N ARG A 367 6.18 -26.76 -8.47
CA ARG A 367 7.25 -26.98 -7.48
C ARG A 367 7.27 -28.40 -6.94
N GLY A 368 6.10 -29.00 -6.68
CA GLY A 368 5.96 -30.39 -6.28
C GLY A 368 6.56 -31.35 -7.31
N GLN A 369 6.19 -31.19 -8.59
CA GLN A 369 6.72 -32.00 -9.69
C GLN A 369 8.22 -31.84 -9.87
N ARG A 370 8.74 -30.61 -9.76
CA ARG A 370 10.18 -30.33 -9.86
C ARG A 370 10.98 -30.97 -8.72
N ASN A 371 10.40 -31.08 -7.53
CA ASN A 371 11.01 -31.77 -6.40
C ASN A 371 10.89 -33.30 -6.50
N GLU A 372 9.81 -33.84 -7.06
CA GLU A 372 9.65 -35.29 -7.28
C GLU A 372 10.59 -35.86 -8.36
N HIS A 373 10.85 -35.09 -9.42
CA HIS A 373 11.82 -35.46 -10.46
C HIS A 373 13.28 -35.38 -9.98
N VAL A 374 13.53 -34.85 -8.78
CA VAL A 374 14.84 -34.80 -8.13
C VAL A 374 14.89 -35.83 -7.00
N ARG A 375 14.95 -37.13 -7.35
CA ARG A 375 15.47 -38.19 -6.45
C ARG A 375 17.00 -38.09 -6.36
N PRO A 376 17.64 -38.45 -5.23
CA PRO A 376 19.02 -38.06 -4.96
C PRO A 376 20.00 -38.87 -5.81
N VAL A 377 20.36 -38.36 -6.97
CA VAL A 377 21.57 -38.79 -7.68
C VAL A 377 22.74 -38.08 -7.03
N ALA A 378 23.70 -38.89 -6.58
CA ALA A 378 24.90 -38.47 -5.87
C ALA A 378 25.59 -37.23 -6.49
N SER A 379 25.78 -36.23 -5.64
CA SER A 379 26.72 -35.12 -5.72
C SER A 379 27.21 -34.68 -7.12
N PHE A 380 26.33 -34.13 -7.95
CA PHE A 380 26.79 -33.14 -8.92
C PHE A 380 26.97 -31.80 -8.18
N ARG A 381 28.22 -31.54 -7.81
CA ARG A 381 28.68 -30.31 -7.15
C ARG A 381 28.27 -29.11 -7.99
N ASN A 382 27.20 -28.45 -7.55
CA ASN A 382 26.50 -27.39 -8.24
C ASN A 382 27.37 -26.11 -8.32
N ARG A 383 28.30 -26.09 -9.27
CA ARG A 383 29.22 -24.97 -9.55
C ARG A 383 28.56 -23.81 -10.31
N GLY A 384 27.28 -23.90 -10.70
CA GLY A 384 26.62 -22.89 -11.53
C GLY A 384 26.20 -21.59 -10.82
N MET A 385 25.78 -21.65 -9.55
CA MET A 385 25.16 -20.47 -8.89
C MET A 385 26.18 -19.50 -8.28
N LEU A 386 27.27 -20.01 -7.69
CA LEU A 386 28.40 -19.18 -7.28
C LEU A 386 29.06 -18.49 -8.49
N TRP A 387 29.08 -19.15 -9.65
CA TRP A 387 29.56 -18.57 -10.91
C TRP A 387 28.62 -17.49 -11.45
N ARG A 388 27.30 -17.65 -11.27
CA ARG A 388 26.28 -16.65 -11.61
C ARG A 388 26.34 -15.41 -10.72
N CYS A 389 26.48 -15.57 -9.41
CA CYS A 389 26.68 -14.43 -8.48
C CYS A 389 28.05 -13.76 -8.68
N ALA A 390 29.10 -14.54 -8.96
CA ALA A 390 30.41 -13.99 -9.30
C ALA A 390 30.40 -13.22 -10.63
N ARG A 391 29.61 -13.65 -11.63
CA ARG A 391 29.35 -12.87 -12.86
C ARG A 391 28.55 -11.61 -12.59
N TYR A 392 27.54 -11.66 -11.73
CA TYR A 392 26.73 -10.50 -11.35
C TYR A 392 27.58 -9.42 -10.65
N ALA A 393 28.40 -9.85 -9.68
CA ALA A 393 29.37 -8.97 -9.01
C ALA A 393 30.47 -8.49 -9.96
N GLY A 394 30.99 -9.35 -10.84
CA GLY A 394 32.01 -9.00 -11.82
C GLY A 394 31.53 -8.02 -12.90
N ALA A 395 30.28 -8.13 -13.34
CA ALA A 395 29.67 -7.20 -14.30
C ALA A 395 29.38 -5.82 -13.69
N LEU A 396 28.96 -5.76 -12.42
CA LEU A 396 28.74 -4.51 -11.68
C LEU A 396 30.06 -3.77 -11.35
N VAL A 397 31.13 -4.51 -11.09
CA VAL A 397 32.49 -3.95 -10.91
C VAL A 397 33.03 -3.38 -12.22
N ALA A 398 32.71 -3.98 -13.37
CA ALA A 398 33.12 -3.47 -14.68
C ALA A 398 32.35 -2.21 -15.12
N ALA A 399 31.12 -2.01 -14.63
CA ALA A 399 30.26 -0.87 -15.00
C ALA A 399 30.54 0.40 -14.17
N SER A 400 31.11 0.26 -12.97
CA SER A 400 31.45 1.39 -12.10
C SER A 400 32.91 1.77 -12.31
N GLY A 401 33.18 2.65 -13.28
CA GLY A 401 34.52 3.12 -13.67
C GLY A 401 35.34 3.86 -12.59
N THR A 402 35.02 3.69 -11.30
CA THR A 402 35.81 4.16 -10.16
C THR A 402 35.94 3.05 -9.12
N TRP A 403 37.16 2.80 -8.65
CA TRP A 403 37.49 1.75 -7.66
C TRP A 403 36.57 1.78 -6.43
N LYS A 404 36.18 2.98 -5.97
CA LYS A 404 35.30 3.15 -4.79
C LYS A 404 33.87 2.63 -5.03
N GLY A 405 33.29 2.85 -6.22
CA GLY A 405 31.96 2.33 -6.58
C GLY A 405 31.94 0.81 -6.75
N ALA A 406 33.02 0.26 -7.32
CA ALA A 406 33.21 -1.19 -7.42
C ALA A 406 33.29 -1.87 -6.06
N LEU A 407 33.91 -1.21 -5.06
CA LEU A 407 34.06 -1.75 -3.71
C LEU A 407 32.74 -1.76 -2.93
N THR A 408 31.91 -0.72 -3.08
CA THR A 408 30.59 -0.65 -2.44
C THR A 408 29.60 -1.65 -3.01
N VAL A 409 29.64 -1.87 -4.33
CA VAL A 409 28.76 -2.84 -5.00
C VAL A 409 29.24 -4.27 -4.77
N ALA A 410 30.54 -4.52 -4.78
CA ALA A 410 31.10 -5.81 -4.39
C ALA A 410 30.78 -6.14 -2.92
N ALA A 411 30.87 -5.17 -2.01
CA ALA A 411 30.53 -5.38 -0.60
C ALA A 411 29.05 -5.71 -0.41
N THR A 412 28.13 -5.03 -1.10
CA THR A 412 26.68 -5.34 -1.03
C THR A 412 26.35 -6.68 -1.67
N ALA A 413 26.93 -7.00 -2.83
CA ALA A 413 26.73 -8.30 -3.48
C ALA A 413 27.31 -9.46 -2.64
N VAL A 414 28.46 -9.26 -2.00
CA VAL A 414 29.06 -10.24 -1.08
C VAL A 414 28.22 -10.38 0.20
N LEU A 415 27.71 -9.28 0.77
CA LEU A 415 26.81 -9.35 1.92
C LEU A 415 25.52 -10.10 1.60
N ILE A 416 24.92 -9.87 0.43
CA ILE A 416 23.73 -10.60 -0.05
C ILE A 416 24.06 -12.08 -0.29
N ALA A 417 25.22 -12.40 -0.87
CA ALA A 417 25.64 -13.78 -1.11
C ALA A 417 25.99 -14.53 0.18
N VAL A 418 26.62 -13.86 1.15
CA VAL A 418 26.94 -14.41 2.48
C VAL A 418 25.67 -14.59 3.30
N TRP A 419 24.74 -13.62 3.27
CA TRP A 419 23.44 -13.72 3.90
C TRP A 419 22.63 -14.91 3.33
N TYR A 420 22.62 -15.07 2.01
CA TYR A 420 21.93 -16.17 1.34
C TYR A 420 22.59 -17.54 1.59
N GLN A 421 23.93 -17.59 1.70
CA GLN A 421 24.64 -18.82 2.08
C GLN A 421 24.44 -19.19 3.55
N ALA A 422 24.40 -18.22 4.46
CA ALA A 422 24.11 -18.43 5.87
C ALA A 422 22.66 -18.93 6.05
N TYR A 423 21.71 -18.34 5.33
CA TYR A 423 20.31 -18.77 5.25
C TYR A 423 20.16 -20.23 4.80
N ARG A 424 20.95 -20.67 3.82
CA ARG A 424 20.85 -22.04 3.27
C ARG A 424 21.55 -23.12 4.10
N LYS A 425 22.60 -22.79 4.87
CA LYS A 425 23.37 -23.79 5.63
C LYS A 425 22.76 -24.17 6.98
N ASN A 426 21.97 -23.28 7.60
CA ASN A 426 21.51 -23.44 8.98
C ASN A 426 19.98 -23.37 9.14
N SER A 427 19.23 -24.06 8.28
CA SER A 427 17.77 -24.21 8.42
C SER A 427 17.32 -24.99 9.68
N GLN A 428 18.24 -25.38 10.57
CA GLN A 428 17.93 -26.04 11.86
C GLN A 428 18.54 -25.37 13.12
N LEU A 429 19.24 -24.24 13.00
CA LEU A 429 19.79 -23.53 14.17
C LEU A 429 19.12 -22.17 14.47
N ALA A 430 17.94 -21.92 13.89
CA ALA A 430 17.12 -20.74 14.20
C ALA A 430 16.27 -20.92 15.48
N TRP A 431 16.89 -21.42 16.55
CA TRP A 431 16.37 -21.33 17.92
C TRP A 431 17.52 -20.97 18.85
N LEU A 432 17.72 -19.66 19.01
CA LEU A 432 17.99 -18.95 20.27
C LEU A 432 17.85 -17.44 19.99
#